data_AF-A0A925A359-F1
#
_entry.id   AF-A0A925A359-F1
#
_cell.length_a   1.000
_cell.length_b   1.000
_cell.length_c   1.000
_cell.angle_alpha   90.00
_cell.angle_beta   90.00
_cell.angle_gamma   90.00
#
_symmetry.space_group_name_H-M   'P 1'
#
loop_
_entity.id
_entity.type
_entity.pdbx_description
1 polymer ?
#
loop_
_entity_poly.entity_id
_entity_poly.type
_entity_poly.pdbx_seq_one_letter_code
_entity_poly.pdbx_strand_id
1 'polypeptide(L)'
;EAGHAFGSSPGRILLLIQLPLARLTIMAGINQVIMLSLSMVVIASMVGADGLGKDIIQALSRIDVGLGAEAGLSVVILAIILDRLTASLGGSRPGLRRLFFPNRAPKNSIVDESIEHTPRSSEATPAVPSAA
;
A
#
# COMPACT_ATOMS: atom_id res chain seq x y z
N GLU A 1 -10.69 -23.69 11.95
CA GLU A 1 -11.61 -24.81 12.22
C GLU A 1 -10.98 -26.18 11.98
N ALA A 2 -10.33 -26.43 10.83
CA ALA A 2 -9.59 -27.68 10.59
C ALA A 2 -8.58 -28.05 11.69
N GLY A 3 -7.72 -27.11 12.13
CA GLY A 3 -6.73 -27.38 13.19
C GLY A 3 -7.35 -27.75 14.55
N HIS A 4 -8.53 -27.23 14.87
CA HIS A 4 -9.29 -27.61 16.06
C HIS A 4 -9.98 -28.97 15.86
N ALA A 5 -10.49 -29.25 14.66
CA ALA A 5 -11.08 -30.54 14.30
C ALA A 5 -10.08 -31.70 14.32
N PHE A 6 -8.78 -31.44 14.08
CA PHE A 6 -7.69 -32.42 14.21
C PHE A 6 -7.09 -32.52 15.63
N GLY A 7 -7.72 -31.90 16.66
CA GLY A 7 -7.29 -32.02 18.06
C GLY A 7 -5.98 -31.29 18.41
N SER A 8 -5.55 -30.32 17.60
CA SER A 8 -4.31 -29.58 17.84
C SER A 8 -4.46 -28.56 18.98
N SER A 9 -3.42 -28.39 19.80
CA SER A 9 -3.46 -27.43 20.91
C SER A 9 -3.56 -25.98 20.39
N PRO A 10 -4.21 -25.05 21.12
CA PRO A 10 -4.41 -23.67 20.65
C PRO A 10 -3.10 -22.95 20.29
N GLY A 11 -2.03 -23.17 21.07
CA GLY A 11 -0.70 -22.62 20.78
C GLY A 11 -0.08 -23.20 19.50
N ARG A 12 -0.33 -24.47 19.20
CA ARG A 12 0.13 -25.14 17.98
C ARG A 12 -0.61 -24.60 16.76
N ILE A 13 -1.91 -24.36 16.88
CA ILE A 13 -2.74 -23.72 15.84
C ILE A 13 -2.28 -22.28 15.59
N LEU A 14 -2.02 -21.50 16.65
CA LEU A 14 -1.52 -20.13 16.53
C LEU A 14 -0.18 -20.08 15.79
N LEU A 15 0.83 -20.81 16.26
CA LEU A 15 2.19 -20.72 15.73
C LEU A 15 2.35 -21.36 14.35
N LEU A 16 1.65 -22.47 14.07
CA LEU A 16 1.86 -23.24 12.84
C LEU A 16 0.80 -23.00 11.76
N ILE A 17 -0.35 -22.40 12.11
CA ILE A 17 -1.42 -22.14 11.16
C ILE A 17 -1.69 -20.64 11.07
N GLN A 18 -1.99 -19.96 12.17
CA GLN A 18 -2.43 -18.56 12.13
C GLN A 18 -1.28 -17.58 11.86
N LEU A 19 -0.15 -17.69 12.58
CA LEU A 19 1.04 -16.85 12.37
C LEU A 19 1.56 -16.91 10.93
N PRO A 20 1.78 -18.10 10.33
CA PRO A 20 2.32 -18.17 8.97
C PRO A 20 1.33 -17.68 7.92
N LEU A 21 0.02 -17.74 8.16
CA LEU A 21 -0.99 -17.12 7.29
C LEU A 21 -1.04 -15.60 7.46
N ALA A 22 -0.92 -15.11 8.70
CA ALA A 22 -0.95 -13.68 9.02
C ALA A 22 0.38 -12.95 8.74
N ARG A 23 1.49 -13.69 8.55
CA ARG A 23 2.84 -13.11 8.35
C ARG A 23 2.89 -12.07 7.24
N LEU A 24 2.11 -12.28 6.17
CA LEU A 24 2.08 -11.39 5.02
C LEU A 24 1.49 -10.01 5.40
N THR A 25 0.40 -10.02 6.15
CA THR A 25 -0.28 -8.82 6.65
C THR A 25 0.55 -8.12 7.73
N ILE A 26 1.18 -8.88 8.63
CA ILE A 26 2.07 -8.33 9.66
C ILE A 26 3.25 -7.59 9.03
N MET A 27 3.89 -8.17 8.01
CA MET A 27 5.02 -7.55 7.32
C MET A 27 4.61 -6.31 6.52
N ALA A 28 3.40 -6.30 5.95
CA ALA A 28 2.84 -5.09 5.35
C ALA A 28 2.65 -3.96 6.38
N GLY A 29 2.14 -4.30 7.57
CA GLY A 29 1.99 -3.34 8.67
C GLY A 29 3.32 -2.84 9.22
N ILE A 30 4.34 -3.70 9.36
CA ILE A 30 5.68 -3.31 9.81
C ILE A 30 6.30 -2.28 8.84
N ASN A 31 6.18 -2.51 7.54
CA ASN A 31 6.66 -1.55 6.55
C ASN A 31 5.95 -0.19 6.71
N GLN A 32 4.64 -0.18 6.99
CA GLN A 32 3.91 1.07 7.23
C GLN A 32 4.41 1.78 8.48
N VAL A 33 4.63 1.07 9.57
CA VAL A 33 5.18 1.66 10.80
C VAL A 33 6.57 2.22 10.55
N ILE A 34 7.45 1.51 9.83
CA ILE A 34 8.79 2.02 9.49
C ILE A 34 8.70 3.34 8.70
N MET A 35 7.85 3.38 7.66
CA MET A 35 7.65 4.59 6.86
C MET A 35 7.11 5.75 7.70
N LEU A 36 6.14 5.48 8.61
CA LEU A 36 5.59 6.49 9.52
C LEU A 36 6.61 6.96 10.57
N SER A 37 7.38 6.04 11.14
CA SER A 37 8.43 6.33 12.11
C SER A 37 9.55 7.17 11.52
N LEU A 38 9.89 6.96 10.24
CA LEU A 38 10.90 7.76 9.56
C LEU A 38 10.48 9.21 9.38
N SER A 39 9.18 9.47 9.15
CA SER A 39 8.62 10.82 9.17
C SER A 39 8.73 11.44 10.56
N MET A 40 8.44 10.64 11.60
CA MET A 40 8.48 11.10 12.98
C MET A 40 9.89 11.47 13.45
N VAL A 41 10.95 10.83 12.92
CA VAL A 41 12.35 11.16 13.26
C VAL A 41 12.68 12.63 13.02
N VAL A 42 12.18 13.23 11.94
CA VAL A 42 12.46 14.64 11.62
C VAL A 42 11.77 15.56 12.63
N ILE A 43 10.52 15.28 12.95
CA ILE A 43 9.75 16.07 13.93
C ILE A 43 10.36 15.93 15.33
N ALA A 44 10.79 14.74 15.73
CA ALA A 44 11.44 14.51 17.01
C ALA A 44 12.71 15.38 17.16
N SER A 45 13.49 15.53 16.09
CA SER A 45 14.67 16.40 16.11
C SER A 45 14.36 17.89 16.24
N MET A 46 13.17 18.35 15.82
CA MET A 46 12.73 19.72 16.08
C MET A 46 12.47 20.00 17.56
N VAL A 47 12.16 18.97 18.35
CA VAL A 47 11.94 19.06 19.80
C VAL A 47 13.24 18.81 20.59
N GLY A 48 14.38 18.71 19.89
CA GLY A 48 15.70 18.57 20.51
C GLY A 48 16.17 17.12 20.67
N ALA A 49 15.54 16.16 19.99
CA ALA A 49 16.10 14.81 19.90
C ALA A 49 17.42 14.83 19.12
N ASP A 50 18.47 14.26 19.71
CA ASP A 50 19.80 14.20 19.09
C ASP A 50 19.84 13.17 17.94
N GLY A 51 20.82 13.31 17.06
CA GLY A 51 21.03 12.42 15.91
C GLY A 51 20.76 13.06 14.54
N LEU A 52 20.54 12.22 13.52
CA LEU A 52 20.55 12.62 12.10
C LEU A 52 19.56 13.74 11.74
N GLY A 53 18.41 13.83 12.42
CA GLY A 53 17.43 14.89 12.14
C GLY A 53 17.90 16.27 12.58
N LYS A 54 18.85 16.39 13.53
CA LYS A 54 19.42 17.67 13.97
C LYS A 54 20.15 18.37 12.83
N ASP A 55 21.00 17.63 12.10
CA ASP A 55 21.78 18.17 10.98
C ASP A 55 20.87 18.57 9.82
N ILE A 56 19.78 17.82 9.59
CA ILE A 56 18.74 18.18 8.62
C ILE A 56 18.07 19.51 9.01
N ILE A 57 17.62 19.63 10.26
CA ILE A 57 16.97 20.86 10.72
C ILE A 57 17.95 22.03 10.72
N GLN A 58 19.23 21.81 11.06
CA GLN A 58 20.27 22.83 10.99
C GLN A 58 20.54 23.30 9.56
N ALA A 59 20.61 22.37 8.61
CA ALA A 59 20.75 22.67 7.19
C ALA A 59 19.57 23.50 6.67
N LEU A 60 18.34 23.12 7.03
CA LEU A 60 17.14 23.86 6.67
C LEU A 60 17.10 25.26 7.31
N SER A 61 17.48 25.38 8.58
CA SER A 61 17.51 26.65 9.29
C SER A 61 18.55 27.63 8.75
N ARG A 62 19.67 27.12 8.20
CA ARG A 62 20.78 27.94 7.67
C ARG A 62 20.78 28.03 6.15
N ILE A 63 19.85 27.34 5.47
CA ILE A 63 19.81 27.21 4.01
C ILE A 63 21.16 26.70 3.48
N ASP A 64 21.73 25.73 4.19
CA ASP A 64 22.99 25.09 3.82
C ASP A 64 22.69 23.85 2.98
N VAL A 65 22.88 23.99 1.66
CA VAL A 65 22.61 22.91 0.71
C VAL A 65 23.63 21.77 0.85
N GLY A 66 24.87 22.07 1.23
CA GLY A 66 25.91 21.06 1.40
C GLY A 66 25.59 20.13 2.56
N LEU A 67 25.35 20.73 3.74
CA LEU A 67 24.95 19.99 4.93
C LEU A 67 23.60 19.26 4.72
N GLY A 68 22.65 19.91 4.05
CA GLY A 68 21.34 19.34 3.76
C GLY A 68 21.39 18.13 2.84
N ALA A 69 22.27 18.15 1.83
CA ALA A 69 22.47 17.03 0.93
C ALA A 69 23.13 15.83 1.63
N GLU A 70 24.16 16.06 2.43
CA GLU A 70 24.85 15.01 3.20
C GLU A 70 23.91 14.37 4.24
N ALA A 71 23.21 15.18 5.01
CA ALA A 71 22.27 14.71 6.03
C ALA A 71 21.06 14.00 5.41
N GLY A 72 20.49 14.54 4.33
CA GLY A 72 19.38 13.93 3.60
C GLY A 72 19.77 12.59 2.96
N LEU A 73 20.94 12.51 2.33
CA LEU A 73 21.44 11.27 1.73
C LEU A 73 21.63 10.17 2.78
N SER A 74 22.16 10.53 3.95
CA SER A 74 22.35 9.61 5.08
C SER A 74 21.02 8.98 5.53
N VAL A 75 19.96 9.79 5.65
CA VAL A 75 18.62 9.30 6.03
C VAL A 75 17.97 8.47 4.92
N VAL A 76 18.15 8.81 3.65
CA VAL A 76 17.65 8.01 2.52
C VAL A 76 18.31 6.65 2.47
N ILE A 77 19.63 6.57 2.68
CA ILE A 77 20.36 5.29 2.73
C ILE A 77 19.82 4.44 3.88
N LEU A 78 19.63 5.03 5.07
CA LEU A 78 19.05 4.34 6.22
C LEU A 78 17.64 3.81 5.89
N ALA A 79 16.79 4.63 5.26
CA ALA A 79 15.45 4.23 4.84
C ALA A 79 15.45 3.03 3.89
N ILE A 80 16.34 3.04 2.91
CA ILE A 80 16.50 1.94 1.94
C ILE A 80 16.95 0.66 2.64
N ILE A 81 17.87 0.76 3.61
CA ILE A 81 18.35 -0.40 4.38
C ILE A 81 17.19 -0.97 5.23
N LEU A 82 16.42 -0.13 5.91
CA LEU A 82 15.27 -0.55 6.72
C LEU A 82 14.17 -1.22 5.86
N ASP A 83 13.84 -0.63 4.71
CA ASP A 83 12.91 -1.21 3.73
C ASP A 83 13.42 -2.57 3.24
N ARG A 84 14.72 -2.66 2.91
CA ARG A 84 15.34 -3.91 2.44
C ARG A 84 15.33 -5.03 3.47
N LEU A 85 15.64 -4.74 4.73
CA LEU A 85 15.62 -5.73 5.80
C LEU A 85 14.19 -6.25 6.01
N THR A 86 13.21 -5.35 6.00
CA THR A 86 11.78 -5.70 6.16
C THR A 86 11.29 -6.56 5.00
N ALA A 87 11.64 -6.19 3.77
CA ALA A 87 11.29 -6.96 2.57
C ALA A 87 11.97 -8.35 2.53
N SER A 88 13.21 -8.45 3.05
CA SER A 88 13.92 -9.73 3.16
C SER A 88 13.24 -10.69 4.13
N LEU A 89 12.68 -10.19 5.23
CA LEU A 89 11.98 -10.99 6.23
C LEU A 89 10.57 -11.40 5.77
N GLY A 90 9.92 -10.57 4.95
CA GLY A 90 8.54 -10.78 4.53
C GLY A 90 8.34 -11.63 3.27
N GLY A 91 9.38 -11.92 2.48
CA GLY A 91 9.28 -12.69 1.23
C GLY A 91 8.49 -12.02 0.09
N SER A 92 7.69 -11.00 0.40
CA SER A 92 6.97 -10.15 -0.53
C SER A 92 7.94 -9.17 -1.17
N ARG A 93 8.34 -9.45 -2.41
CA ARG A 93 8.96 -8.46 -3.29
C ARG A 93 7.89 -7.77 -4.15
N PRO A 94 7.30 -6.65 -3.71
CA PRO A 94 7.00 -5.56 -4.62
C PRO A 94 8.12 -4.55 -4.43
N GLY A 95 9.10 -4.55 -5.34
CA GLY A 95 10.18 -3.58 -5.28
C GLY A 95 9.63 -2.16 -5.17
N LEU A 96 10.28 -1.33 -4.34
CA LEU A 96 10.02 0.09 -4.10
C LEU A 96 9.48 0.83 -5.35
N ARG A 97 10.02 0.50 -6.53
CA ARG A 97 9.55 0.97 -7.85
C ARG A 97 8.04 0.85 -8.11
N ARG A 98 7.34 -0.19 -7.65
CA ARG A 98 5.91 -0.41 -7.94
C ARG A 98 4.98 0.50 -7.12
N LEU A 99 5.44 0.96 -5.95
CA LEU A 99 4.71 1.90 -5.10
C LEU A 99 4.92 3.35 -5.57
N PHE A 100 6.15 3.71 -5.99
CA PHE A 100 6.45 5.06 -6.49
C PHE A 100 6.00 5.28 -7.94
N PHE A 101 5.88 4.21 -8.75
CA PHE A 101 5.41 4.29 -10.14
C PHE A 101 4.33 3.24 -10.42
N PRO A 102 3.07 3.48 -9.99
CA PRO A 102 1.97 2.65 -10.40
C PRO A 102 1.77 2.76 -11.91
N ASN A 103 1.86 1.63 -12.62
CA ASN A 103 1.53 1.53 -14.03
C ASN A 103 0.05 1.89 -14.21
N ARG A 104 -0.27 3.13 -14.58
CA ARG A 104 -1.62 3.52 -14.99
C ARG A 104 -1.92 2.82 -16.31
N ALA A 105 -2.58 1.67 -16.23
CA ALA A 105 -3.18 1.07 -17.41
C ALA A 105 -4.21 2.06 -17.99
N PRO A 106 -4.16 2.40 -19.29
CA PRO A 106 -5.18 3.24 -19.90
C PRO A 106 -6.50 2.45 -19.90
N LYS A 107 -7.50 2.93 -19.14
CA LYS A 107 -8.88 2.47 -19.31
C LYS A 107 -9.37 3.01 -20.64
N ASN A 108 -9.42 2.15 -21.64
CA ASN A 108 -10.01 2.48 -22.94
C ASN A 108 -11.54 2.46 -22.79
N SER A 109 -12.09 3.50 -22.18
CA SER A 109 -13.54 3.70 -21.97
C SER A 109 -14.28 4.20 -23.23
N ILE A 110 -13.71 3.99 -24.42
CA ILE A 110 -14.29 4.49 -25.68
C ILE A 110 -15.11 3.39 -26.40
N VAL A 111 -15.13 2.16 -25.89
CA VAL A 111 -15.78 1.02 -26.58
C VAL A 111 -17.11 0.58 -25.95
N ASP A 112 -17.41 0.95 -24.70
CA ASP A 112 -18.64 0.51 -24.02
C ASP A 112 -19.85 1.45 -24.18
N GLU A 113 -19.68 2.70 -24.61
CA GLU A 113 -20.80 3.65 -24.73
C GLU A 113 -21.56 3.55 -26.07
N SER A 114 -21.02 2.83 -27.06
CA SER A 114 -21.61 2.74 -28.41
C SER A 114 -22.57 1.56 -28.61
N ILE A 115 -22.76 0.69 -27.60
CA ILE A 115 -23.63 -0.50 -27.71
C ILE A 115 -24.71 -0.49 -26.62
N GLU A 116 -25.37 0.65 -26.39
CA GLU A 116 -26.66 0.66 -25.68
C GLU A 116 -27.63 1.68 -26.31
N HIS A 117 -27.89 1.49 -27.60
CA HIS A 117 -29.07 2.07 -28.26
C HIS A 117 -29.72 1.03 -29.17
N THR A 118 -30.45 0.10 -28.57
CA THR A 118 -31.52 -0.60 -29.28
C THR A 118 -32.85 0.08 -28.93
N PRO A 119 -33.49 0.80 -29.86
CA PRO A 119 -34.82 1.33 -29.65
C PRO A 119 -35.82 0.17 -29.69
N ARG A 120 -36.36 -0.23 -28.53
CA ARG A 120 -37.61 -1.01 -28.49
C ARG A 120 -38.80 -0.06 -28.54
N SER A 121 -39.19 0.29 -29.76
CA SER A 121 -40.52 0.83 -30.05
C SER A 121 -40.94 0.44 -31.46
N SER A 122 -41.59 -0.72 -31.60
CA SER A 122 -42.61 -1.02 -32.64
C SER A 122 -42.99 -2.51 -32.57
N GLU A 123 -43.84 -2.85 -31.61
CA GLU A 123 -44.74 -3.99 -31.75
C GLU A 123 -46.16 -3.42 -31.70
N ALA A 124 -46.60 -2.89 -32.83
CA ALA A 124 -48.00 -2.65 -33.09
C ALA A 124 -48.60 -3.90 -33.75
N THR A 125 -49.89 -4.15 -33.42
CA THR A 125 -50.95 -4.76 -34.28
C THR A 125 -51.44 -6.16 -33.83
N PRO A 126 -52.73 -6.55 -33.99
CA PRO A 126 -53.98 -5.80 -34.18
C PRO A 126 -55.12 -6.14 -33.18
N ALA A 127 -56.21 -5.39 -33.34
CA ALA A 127 -57.55 -5.50 -32.80
C ALA A 127 -58.18 -6.92 -32.76
N VAL A 128 -58.98 -7.16 -31.70
CA VAL A 128 -60.04 -8.17 -31.68
C VAL A 128 -61.39 -7.43 -31.75
N PRO A 129 -62.31 -7.80 -32.66
CA PRO A 129 -63.57 -7.09 -32.85
C PRO A 129 -64.64 -7.45 -31.81
N SER A 130 -65.49 -6.47 -31.56
CA SER A 130 -66.75 -6.51 -30.81
C SER A 130 -67.73 -7.58 -31.33
N ALA A 131 -68.38 -8.33 -30.42
CA ALA A 131 -69.73 -8.86 -30.63
C ALA A 131 -70.37 -9.34 -29.31
N ALA A 132 -71.54 -8.75 -29.01
CA ALA A 132 -72.71 -9.27 -28.28
C ALA A 132 -72.60 -9.63 -26.79
#